data_AF-A0A968QRB2-F1
#
_entry.id   AF-A0A968QRB2-F1
#
_cell.length_a   1.000
_cell.length_b   1.000
_cell.length_c   1.000
_cell.angle_alpha   90.00
_cell.angle_beta   90.00
_cell.angle_gamma   90.00
#
_symmetry.space_group_name_H-M   'P 1'
#
loop_
_entity.id
_entity.type
_entity.pdbx_description
1 polymer ?
#
loop_
_entity_poly.entity_id
_entity_poly.type
_entity_poly.pdbx_seq_one_letter_code
_entity_poly.pdbx_strand_id
1 'polypeptide(L)' 'GIGWSDHWAFWQENYPAIMITDTAPFRYPYYHAPQDTWNKLDYPKMARVVDGIARCIMPLFFL' A
#
# COMPACT_ATOMS: atom_id res chain seq x y z
N GLY A 1 2.00 -6.16 -12.17
CA GLY A 1 1.03 -5.71 -11.14
C GLY A 1 1.37 -6.37 -9.82
N ILE A 2 1.06 -7.66 -9.67
CA ILE A 2 1.20 -8.36 -8.38
C ILE A 2 2.64 -8.32 -7.82
N GLY A 3 3.69 -8.33 -8.64
CA GLY A 3 5.10 -8.24 -8.19
C GLY A 3 5.81 -6.93 -8.55
N TRP A 4 5.10 -5.81 -8.66
CA TRP A 4 5.70 -4.51 -9.08
C TRP A 4 5.95 -3.54 -7.92
N SER A 5 6.17 -4.05 -6.71
CA SER A 5 6.57 -3.27 -5.55
C SER A 5 7.46 -4.10 -4.64
N ASP A 6 7.95 -3.51 -3.55
CA ASP A 6 9.08 -4.04 -2.77
C ASP A 6 8.80 -5.39 -2.10
N HIS A 7 7.52 -5.71 -1.82
CA HIS A 7 7.12 -7.02 -1.30
C HIS A 7 7.55 -8.19 -2.20
N TRP A 8 7.75 -7.94 -3.49
CA TRP A 8 8.28 -8.93 -4.42
C TRP A 8 9.67 -9.44 -4.01
N ALA A 9 10.54 -8.54 -3.53
CA ALA A 9 11.89 -8.92 -3.08
C ALA A 9 11.83 -9.84 -1.85
N PHE A 10 10.88 -9.61 -0.94
CA PHE A 10 10.65 -10.48 0.22
C PHE A 10 10.19 -11.89 -0.20
N TRP A 11 9.31 -11.96 -1.20
CA TRP A 11 8.88 -13.25 -1.75
C TRP A 11 10.01 -14.03 -2.39
N GLN A 12 11.02 -13.38 -2.99
CA GLN A 12 12.20 -14.08 -3.55
C GLN A 12 12.98 -14.83 -2.46
N GLU A 13 12.96 -14.31 -1.24
CA GLU A 13 13.67 -14.88 -0.08
C GLU A 13 12.75 -15.67 0.86
N ASN A 14 11.55 -16.06 0.40
CA ASN A 14 10.54 -16.82 1.15
C ASN A 14 10.03 -16.12 2.42
N TYR A 15 10.16 -14.80 2.54
CA TYR A 15 9.55 -14.04 3.63
C TYR A 15 8.07 -13.76 3.32
N PRO A 16 7.15 -14.00 4.27
CA PRO A 16 5.77 -13.56 4.13
C PRO A 16 5.70 -12.04 4.00
N ALA A 17 5.12 -11.56 2.90
CA ALA A 17 4.93 -10.14 2.65
C ALA A 17 3.58 -9.88 1.97
N ILE A 18 2.99 -8.72 2.27
CA ILE A 18 1.72 -8.27 1.72
C ILE A 18 1.86 -6.83 1.22
N MET A 19 1.26 -6.55 0.05
CA MET A 19 1.09 -5.19 -0.46
C MET A 19 -0.38 -4.80 -0.35
N ILE A 20 -0.65 -3.67 0.29
CA ILE A 20 -1.98 -3.05 0.35
C ILE A 20 -1.97 -1.88 -0.62
N THR A 21 -2.80 -1.95 -1.67
CA THR A 21 -2.83 -0.93 -2.72
C THR A 21 -4.23 -0.78 -3.31
N ASP A 22 -4.53 0.41 -3.80
CA ASP A 22 -5.68 0.69 -4.66
C ASP A 22 -5.37 0.40 -6.14
N THR A 23 -4.31 -0.35 -6.42
CA THR A 23 -3.87 -0.83 -7.73
C THR A 23 -3.42 0.27 -8.70
N ALA A 24 -3.00 1.44 -8.18
CA ALA A 24 -2.34 2.57 -8.86
C ALA A 24 -2.39 2.56 -10.42
N PRO A 25 -1.49 1.86 -11.17
CA PRO A 25 -1.48 1.96 -12.64
C PRO A 25 -2.78 1.50 -13.32
N PHE A 26 -3.65 0.74 -12.64
CA PHE A 26 -4.92 0.26 -13.19
C PHE A 26 -6.10 1.21 -12.94
N ARG A 27 -6.01 2.10 -11.94
CA ARG A 27 -7.14 2.94 -11.49
C ARG A 27 -6.80 4.43 -11.38
N TYR A 28 -5.53 4.79 -11.42
CA TYR A 28 -5.07 6.17 -11.26
C TYR A 28 -4.37 6.67 -12.53
N PRO A 29 -5.03 7.54 -13.33
CA PRO A 29 -4.55 7.93 -14.65
C PRO A 29 -3.32 8.87 -14.62
N TYR A 30 -2.94 9.37 -13.44
CA TYR A 30 -1.82 10.30 -13.28
C TYR A 30 -0.56 9.61 -12.74
N TYR A 31 -0.52 8.29 -12.71
CA TYR A 31 0.64 7.51 -12.26
C TYR A 31 1.89 7.88 -13.06
N HIS A 32 2.99 8.20 -12.36
CA HIS A 32 4.26 8.69 -12.94
C HIS A 32 4.12 9.93 -13.87
N ALA A 33 3.14 10.79 -13.61
CA ALA A 33 2.96 12.03 -14.34
C ALA A 33 3.15 13.25 -13.43
N PRO A 34 3.52 14.43 -13.96
CA PRO A 34 3.57 15.68 -13.18
C PRO A 34 2.25 16.06 -12.52
N GLN A 35 1.14 15.51 -13.02
CA GLN A 35 -0.20 15.68 -12.46
C GLN A 35 -0.43 14.79 -11.24
N ASP A 36 0.51 13.95 -10.83
CA ASP A 36 0.41 13.23 -9.56
C ASP A 36 0.59 14.21 -8.39
N THR A 37 -0.52 14.76 -7.92
CA THR A 37 -0.54 15.88 -6.97
C THR A 37 -1.40 15.56 -5.76
N TRP A 38 -0.99 16.07 -4.60
CA TRP A 38 -1.59 15.82 -3.28
C TRP A 38 -3.11 16.06 -3.19
N ASN A 39 -3.68 16.91 -4.05
CA ASN A 39 -5.10 17.24 -4.05
C ASN A 39 -5.97 16.17 -4.75
N LYS A 40 -5.37 15.16 -5.37
CA LYS A 40 -6.06 14.01 -5.98
C LYS A 40 -6.21 12.83 -5.00
N LEU A 41 -5.59 12.92 -3.83
CA LEU A 41 -5.62 11.89 -2.81
C LEU A 41 -6.98 11.83 -2.10
N ASP A 42 -7.47 10.61 -1.86
CA ASP A 42 -8.64 10.35 -1.03
C ASP A 42 -8.18 10.14 0.43
N TYR A 43 -7.99 11.24 1.15
CA TYR A 43 -7.53 11.22 2.55
C TYR A 43 -8.41 10.37 3.49
N PRO A 44 -9.75 10.41 3.41
CA PRO A 44 -10.58 9.52 4.21
C PRO A 44 -10.30 8.02 3.97
N LYS A 45 -10.06 7.60 2.73
CA LYS A 45 -9.65 6.22 2.45
C LYS A 45 -8.24 5.92 2.98
N MET A 46 -7.29 6.84 2.81
CA MET A 46 -5.93 6.67 3.34
C MET A 46 -5.93 6.50 4.86
N ALA A 47 -6.70 7.31 5.59
CA ALA A 47 -6.85 7.20 7.04
C ALA A 47 -7.37 5.81 7.45
N ARG A 48 -8.39 5.29 6.75
CA ARG A 48 -8.92 3.94 7.03
C ARG A 48 -7.89 2.83 6.82
N VAL A 49 -6.99 2.97 5.83
CA VAL A 49 -5.90 2.00 5.62
C VAL A 49 -4.93 2.04 6.79
N VAL A 50 -4.52 3.24 7.24
CA VAL A 50 -3.63 3.41 8.39
C VAL A 50 -4.26 2.81 9.66
N ASP A 51 -5.51 3.16 9.96
CA ASP A 51 -6.22 2.64 11.12
C ASP A 51 -6.33 1.11 11.10
N GLY A 52 -6.63 0.53 9.94
CA GLY A 52 -6.73 -0.92 9.75
C GLY A 52 -5.39 -1.62 10.01
N ILE A 53 -4.31 -1.11 9.42
CA ILE A 53 -2.95 -1.66 9.60
C ILE A 53 -2.54 -1.55 11.07
N ALA A 54 -2.76 -0.40 11.71
CA ALA A 54 -2.44 -0.22 13.12
C ALA A 54 -3.15 -1.25 14.00
N ARG A 55 -4.44 -1.52 13.77
CA ARG A 55 -5.19 -2.56 14.50
C ARG A 55 -4.68 -3.97 14.24
N CYS A 56 -4.18 -4.26 13.04
CA CYS A 56 -3.58 -5.56 12.73
C CYS A 56 -2.23 -5.78 13.42
N ILE A 57 -1.39 -4.74 13.50
CA ILE A 57 -0.01 -4.87 14.01
C ILE A 57 0.07 -4.64 15.51
N MET A 58 -0.74 -3.75 16.10
CA MET A 58 -0.70 -3.45 17.55
C MET A 58 -0.72 -4.68 18.47
N PRO A 59 -1.56 -5.71 18.24
CA PRO A 59 -1.54 -6.92 19.06
C PRO A 59 -0.23 -7.70 19.00
N LEU A 60 0.55 -7.58 17.92
CA LEU A 60 1.83 -8.29 17.75
C LEU A 60 2.94 -7.74 18.65
N PHE A 61 2.79 -6.51 19.17
CA PHE A 61 3.78 -5.90 20.09
C PHE A 61 3.63 -6.37 21.54
N PHE A 62 2.54 -7.07 21.87
CA PHE A 62 2.26 -7.59 23.20
C PHE A 62 2.30 -9.13 23.26
N LEU A 63 2.73 -9.77 22.18
CA LEU A 63 3.14 -11.18 22.12
C LEU A 63 4.64 -11.27 22.38
#